data_AF-A0A9E3ZH86-F1
#
_entry.id   AF-A0A9E3ZH86-F1
#
_cell.length_a   1.000
_cell.length_b   1.000
_cell.length_c   1.000
_cell.angle_alpha   90.00
_cell.angle_beta   90.00
_cell.angle_gamma   90.00
#
_symmetry.space_group_name_H-M   'P 1'
#
loop_
_entity.id
_entity.type
_entity.pdbx_description
1 polymer ?
#
loop_
_entity_poly.entity_id
_entity_poly.type
_entity_poly.pdbx_seq_one_letter_code
_entity_poly.pdbx_strand_id
1 'polypeptide(L)'
;MNDTADDRYIQVLTDKDLEGERLNPQKRYFLTKKAAALVLGCDYQTIGKMINNGDIRAYKLRGRNGIYVEYDDIQALLIPLQPETSAA
;
A
#
# COMPACT_ATOMS: atom_id res chain seq x y z
N MET A 1 -4.57 17.84 14.34
CA MET A 1 -5.34 16.58 14.34
C MET A 1 -4.36 15.45 14.02
N ASN A 2 -4.05 14.56 14.98
CA ASN A 2 -3.36 13.31 14.67
C ASN A 2 -4.42 12.28 14.31
N ASP A 3 -4.59 12.01 13.02
CA ASP A 3 -5.40 10.89 12.51
C ASP A 3 -4.72 9.59 12.96
N THR A 4 -4.98 9.21 14.21
CA THR A 4 -4.51 7.95 14.76
C THR A 4 -5.52 6.93 14.29
N ALA A 5 -5.31 6.39 13.08
CA ALA A 5 -6.08 5.25 12.59
C ALA A 5 -6.22 4.23 13.74
N ASP A 6 -7.45 3.89 14.10
CA ASP A 6 -7.74 2.98 15.22
C ASP A 6 -7.02 1.66 14.94
N ASP A 7 -5.96 1.41 15.71
CA ASP A 7 -4.97 0.34 15.48
C ASP A 7 -5.62 -1.06 15.41
N ARG A 8 -6.85 -1.20 15.95
CA ARG A 8 -7.61 -2.46 15.92
C ARG A 8 -8.08 -2.87 14.52
N TYR A 9 -8.06 -1.95 13.56
CA TYR A 9 -8.44 -2.22 12.16
C TYR A 9 -7.25 -2.24 11.20
N ILE A 10 -6.03 -2.12 11.72
CA ILE A 10 -4.79 -2.07 10.96
C ILE A 10 -4.19 -3.48 10.91
N GLN A 11 -4.22 -4.11 9.73
CA GLN A 11 -3.47 -5.34 9.49
C GLN A 11 -2.26 -5.02 8.62
N VAL A 12 -1.07 -5.36 9.11
CA VAL A 12 0.16 -5.23 8.30
C VAL A 12 0.39 -6.52 7.55
N LEU A 13 0.57 -6.40 6.24
CA LEU A 13 0.87 -7.52 5.37
C LEU A 13 2.35 -7.49 4.97
N THR A 14 2.99 -8.64 5.09
CA THR A 14 4.34 -8.93 4.62
C THR A 14 4.29 -9.76 3.34
N ASP A 15 5.45 -10.10 2.78
CA ASP A 15 5.50 -10.99 1.61
C ASP A 15 4.79 -12.33 1.84
N LYS A 16 4.84 -12.88 3.06
CA LYS A 16 4.20 -14.16 3.40
C LYS A 16 2.68 -14.08 3.48
N ASP A 17 2.15 -12.95 3.94
CA ASP A 17 0.71 -12.78 4.14
C ASP A 17 -0.04 -12.64 2.80
N LEU A 18 0.67 -12.28 1.73
CA LEU A 18 0.11 -12.16 0.38
C LEU A 18 -0.09 -13.51 -0.31
N GLU A 19 0.48 -14.59 0.24
CA GLU A 19 0.35 -15.95 -0.32
C GLU A 19 -0.95 -16.61 0.15
N GLY A 20 -2.05 -16.35 -0.57
CA GLY A 20 -3.27 -17.17 -0.48
C GLY A 20 -4.31 -16.77 0.58
N GLU A 21 -4.15 -15.65 1.28
CA GLU A 21 -5.16 -15.15 2.22
C GLU A 21 -6.24 -14.31 1.53
N ARG A 22 -7.52 -14.59 1.83
CA ARG A 22 -8.64 -13.76 1.38
C ARG A 22 -8.69 -12.50 2.24
N LEU A 23 -8.21 -11.37 1.70
CA LEU A 23 -8.25 -10.07 2.37
C LEU A 23 -9.71 -9.68 2.73
N ASN A 24 -9.90 -9.25 3.97
CA ASN A 24 -11.16 -8.72 4.48
C ASN A 24 -11.32 -7.24 4.07
N PRO A 25 -12.28 -6.90 3.20
CA PRO A 25 -12.44 -5.54 2.68
C PRO A 25 -12.81 -4.49 3.75
N GLN A 26 -13.22 -4.90 4.95
CA GLN A 26 -13.53 -3.97 6.06
C GLN A 26 -12.29 -3.54 6.86
N LYS A 27 -11.11 -4.12 6.59
CA LYS A 27 -9.86 -3.77 7.27
C LYS A 27 -8.98 -2.89 6.38
N ARG A 28 -8.25 -1.98 7.01
CA ARG A 28 -7.18 -1.24 6.33
C ARG A 28 -5.91 -2.06 6.38
N TYR A 29 -5.35 -2.32 5.20
CA TYR A 29 -4.14 -3.09 5.06
C TYR A 29 -2.95 -2.18 4.83
N PHE A 30 -1.88 -2.40 5.58
CA PHE A 30 -0.63 -1.67 5.44
C PHE A 30 0.46 -2.63 5.01
N LEU A 31 1.14 -2.31 3.92
CA LEU A 31 2.19 -3.13 3.35
C LEU A 31 3.55 -2.62 3.81
N THR A 32 4.47 -3.55 4.07
CA THR A 32 5.90 -3.22 4.02
C THR A 32 6.30 -2.83 2.60
N LYS A 33 7.39 -2.08 2.42
CA LYS A 33 7.92 -1.76 1.08
C LYS A 33 8.15 -2.99 0.20
N LYS A 34 8.59 -4.11 0.80
CA LYS A 34 8.82 -5.37 0.10
C LYS A 34 7.51 -6.02 -0.35
N ALA A 35 6.48 -6.01 0.50
CA ALA A 35 5.14 -6.49 0.14
C ALA A 35 4.50 -5.62 -0.96
N ALA A 36 4.64 -4.30 -0.88
CA ALA A 36 4.17 -3.37 -1.91
C ALA A 36 4.84 -3.60 -3.26
N ALA A 37 6.14 -3.85 -3.26
CA ALA A 37 6.91 -4.24 -4.46
C ALA A 37 6.36 -5.51 -5.11
N LEU A 38 5.99 -6.52 -4.32
CA LEU A 38 5.37 -7.75 -4.84
C LEU A 38 4.01 -7.48 -5.48
N VAL A 39 3.17 -6.64 -4.85
CA VAL A 39 1.86 -6.26 -5.40
C VAL A 39 2.02 -5.52 -6.73
N LEU A 40 2.97 -4.59 -6.83
CA LEU A 40 3.22 -3.82 -8.05
C LEU A 40 4.06 -4.56 -9.10
N GLY A 41 4.65 -5.71 -8.76
CA GLY A 41 5.58 -6.42 -9.64
C GLY A 41 6.87 -5.64 -9.92
N CYS A 42 7.34 -4.82 -8.98
CA CYS A 42 8.54 -3.99 -9.13
C CYS A 42 9.57 -4.21 -8.02
N ASP A 43 10.75 -3.62 -8.13
CA ASP A 43 11.75 -3.66 -7.07
C ASP A 43 11.39 -2.80 -5.84
N TYR A 44 11.85 -3.21 -4.66
CA TYR A 44 11.64 -2.47 -3.41
C TYR A 44 12.23 -1.04 -3.44
N GLN A 45 13.26 -0.82 -4.26
CA GLN A 45 13.87 0.50 -4.44
C GLN A 45 12.94 1.44 -5.19
N THR A 46 12.17 0.93 -6.15
CA THR A 46 11.16 1.70 -6.89
C THR A 46 10.09 2.22 -5.94
N ILE A 47 9.61 1.39 -5.01
CA ILE A 47 8.69 1.82 -3.94
C ILE A 47 9.31 2.94 -3.10
N GLY A 48 10.61 2.82 -2.76
CA GLY A 48 11.33 3.87 -2.04
C GLY A 48 11.37 5.21 -2.81
N LYS A 49 11.56 5.15 -4.13
CA LYS A 49 11.52 6.34 -5.00
C LYS A 49 10.12 6.95 -5.07
N MET A 50 9.08 6.14 -5.23
CA MET A 50 7.69 6.60 -5.27
C MET A 50 7.30 7.30 -3.96
N ILE A 51 7.71 6.77 -2.81
CA ILE A 51 7.53 7.45 -1.51
C ILE A 51 8.25 8.80 -1.50
N ASN A 52 9.51 8.84 -1.94
CA ASN A 52 10.32 10.06 -1.91
C ASN A 52 9.80 11.14 -2.87
N ASN A 53 9.24 10.73 -4.01
CA ASN A 53 8.63 11.61 -5.00
C ASN A 53 7.24 12.10 -4.57
N GLY A 54 6.62 11.45 -3.59
CA GLY A 54 5.26 11.77 -3.13
C GLY A 54 4.15 11.06 -3.91
N ASP A 55 4.49 10.09 -4.78
CA ASP A 55 3.53 9.29 -5.55
C ASP A 55 2.68 8.38 -4.63
N ILE A 56 3.26 7.93 -3.52
CA ILE A 56 2.58 7.11 -2.50
C ILE A 56 2.85 7.62 -1.09
N ARG A 57 1.82 7.55 -0.24
CA ARG A 57 1.92 7.98 1.15
C ARG A 57 2.59 6.91 2.00
N ALA A 58 3.55 7.37 2.81
CA ALA A 58 4.25 6.55 3.78
C ALA A 58 3.70 6.80 5.19
N TYR A 59 3.50 5.72 5.94
CA TYR A 59 2.95 5.70 7.29
C TYR A 59 3.94 5.08 8.28
N LYS A 60 3.98 5.65 9.49
CA LYS A 60 4.65 5.06 10.65
C LYS A 60 3.59 4.56 11.60
N LEU A 61 3.46 3.24 11.72
CA LEU A 61 2.47 2.61 12.59
C LEU A 61 2.99 2.56 14.03
N ARG A 62 2.12 2.89 14.99
CA ARG A 62 2.49 2.91 16.41
C ARG A 62 2.89 1.51 16.87
N GLY A 63 4.03 1.41 17.57
CA GLY A 63 4.53 0.12 18.06
C GLY A 63 5.14 -0.79 16.98
N ARG A 64 5.26 -0.34 15.73
CA ARG A 64 5.96 -1.06 14.67
C ARG A 64 7.13 -0.25 14.14
N ASN A 65 8.26 -0.92 13.94
CA ASN A 65 9.45 -0.28 13.41
C ASN A 65 9.48 -0.43 11.89
N GLY A 66 9.29 0.67 11.16
CA GLY A 66 9.34 0.65 9.71
C GLY A 66 8.50 1.73 9.04
N ILE A 67 8.63 1.78 7.72
CA ILE A 67 7.77 2.56 6.84
C ILE A 67 6.80 1.59 6.18
N TYR A 68 5.51 1.95 6.23
CA TYR A 68 4.42 1.19 5.63
C TYR A 68 3.69 2.05 4.62
N VAL A 69 3.02 1.41 3.66
CA VAL A 69 2.18 2.06 2.65
C VAL A 69 0.81 1.42 2.70
N GLU A 70 -0.26 2.15 2.38
CA GLU A 70 -1.60 1.57 2.38
C GLU A 70 -1.78 0.65 1.16
N TYR A 71 -2.41 -0.50 1.34
CA TYR A 71 -2.65 -1.46 0.26
C TYR A 71 -3.51 -0.84 -0.84
N ASP A 72 -4.49 -0.01 -0.47
CA ASP A 72 -5.40 0.65 -1.41
C ASP A 72 -4.66 1.64 -2.32
N ASP A 73 -3.75 2.45 -1.76
CA ASP A 73 -2.86 3.35 -2.53
C ASP A 73 -2.01 2.55 -3.54
N ILE A 74 -1.52 1.37 -3.14
CA ILE A 74 -0.73 0.50 -4.01
C ILE A 74 -1.59 -0.17 -5.08
N GLN A 75 -2.82 -0.58 -4.76
CA GLN A 75 -3.77 -1.12 -5.74
C GLN A 75 -4.20 -0.07 -6.76
N ALA A 76 -4.40 1.18 -6.35
CA ALA A 76 -4.77 2.27 -7.24
C ALA A 76 -3.72 2.52 -8.33
N LEU A 77 -2.44 2.24 -8.06
CA LEU A 77 -1.34 2.33 -9.03
C LEU A 77 -1.33 1.19 -10.07
N LEU A 78 -1.96 0.05 -9.76
CA LEU A 78 -2.09 -1.07 -10.70
C LEU A 78 -3.18 -0.83 -11.74
N ILE A 79 -4.12 0.08 -11.46
CA ILE A 79 -5.13 0.48 -12.41
C ILE A 79 -4.39 1.33 -13.45
N PRO A 80 -4.20 0.86 -14.69
CA PRO A 80 -3.79 1.78 -15.73
C PRO A 80 -4.86 2.86 -15.75
N LEU A 81 -4.49 4.13 -15.57
CA LEU A 81 -5.35 5.25 -15.90
C LEU A 81 -5.88 4.92 -17.29
N GLN A 82 -7.13 4.46 -17.38
CA GLN A 82 -7.74 4.25 -18.67
C GLN A 82 -7.53 5.59 -19.37
N PRO A 83 -6.87 5.65 -20.54
CA PRO A 83 -6.94 6.87 -21.32
C PRO A 83 -8.43 7.12 -21.44
N GLU A 84 -8.87 8.27 -20.93
CA GLU A 84 -10.17 8.88 -21.14
C GLU A 84 -10.53 8.81 -22.64
N THR A 85 -10.93 7.63 -23.07
CA THR A 85 -11.21 7.32 -24.45
C THR A 85 -12.71 7.40 -24.58
N SER A 86 -13.12 8.47 -25.28
CA SER A 86 -14.44 8.71 -25.85
C SER A 86 -15.53 9.17 -24.88
N ALA A 87 -16.36 10.16 -25.21
CA ALA A 87 -16.80 10.65 -26.53
C ALA A 87 -16.84 12.20 -26.52
N ALA A 88 -16.33 12.91 -27.53
CA ALA A 88 -16.98 13.20 -28.82
C ALA A 88 -18.37 13.83 -28.66
#